data_AF-A0AAW9IGN9-F1
#
_entry.id   AF-A0AAW9IGN9-F1
#
_cell.length_a   1.000
_cell.length_b   1.000
_cell.length_c   1.000
_cell.angle_alpha   90.00
_cell.angle_beta   90.00
_cell.angle_gamma   90.00
#
_symmetry.space_group_name_H-M   'P 1'
#
loop_
_entity.id
_entity.type
_entity.pdbx_description
1 polymer ?
#
loop_
_entity_poly.entity_id
_entity_poly.type
_entity_poly.pdbx_seq_one_letter_code
_entity_poly.pdbx_strand_id
1 'polypeptide(L)'
;SIVGHFGTPVVGATLDDLKEIGIPSVYFATGTGILYNENATKGQGDNIFPVQPVYPMEGRIMAAWAKGEFKADKIGVIYTNDDAGKDLVKGIETEAKNMGGVEVISEQVAPGAEDVSAAVTKIKNADVDAIVIAGIQGTFPQIAKELAKQGNTKPAITTYVNVDKTMVEAVKADVAGKFD
;
A
#
# COMPACT_ATOMS: atom_id res chain seq x y z
N SER A 1 8.07 -25.25 -13.16
CA SER A 1 8.03 -23.88 -12.64
C SER A 1 6.65 -23.60 -12.10
N ILE A 2 6.52 -22.66 -11.16
CA ILE A 2 5.24 -22.10 -10.75
C ILE A 2 5.09 -20.75 -11.44
N VAL A 3 3.90 -20.48 -11.98
CA VAL A 3 3.55 -19.20 -12.59
C VAL A 3 2.28 -18.71 -11.92
N GLY A 4 2.36 -17.57 -11.24
CA GLY A 4 1.26 -17.01 -10.48
C GLY A 4 1.22 -17.50 -9.04
N HIS A 5 1.52 -16.59 -8.12
CA HIS A 5 1.36 -16.75 -6.69
C HIS A 5 0.70 -15.51 -6.12
N PHE A 6 -0.45 -15.64 -5.46
CA PHE A 6 -1.32 -14.49 -5.19
C PHE A 6 -1.43 -14.15 -3.71
N GLY A 7 -1.30 -12.87 -3.39
CA GLY A 7 -1.55 -12.32 -2.06
C GLY A 7 -0.36 -12.42 -1.11
N THR A 8 -0.08 -11.32 -0.41
CA THR A 8 1.04 -11.21 0.54
C THR A 8 1.05 -12.31 1.60
N PRO A 9 -0.07 -12.68 2.26
CA PRO A 9 -0.05 -13.71 3.30
C PRO A 9 0.31 -15.10 2.74
N VAL A 10 -0.20 -15.44 1.56
CA VAL A 10 0.04 -16.74 0.93
C VAL A 10 1.48 -16.83 0.44
N VAL A 11 2.01 -15.75 -0.14
CA VAL A 11 3.43 -15.66 -0.52
C VAL A 11 4.31 -15.83 0.70
N GLY A 12 4.08 -15.05 1.76
CA GLY A 12 4.88 -15.13 2.99
C GLY A 12 4.89 -16.52 3.62
N ALA A 13 3.74 -17.21 3.61
CA ALA A 13 3.62 -18.54 4.19
C ALA A 13 4.31 -19.67 3.41
N THR A 14 4.61 -19.48 2.12
CA THR A 14 5.09 -20.54 1.24
C THR A 14 6.45 -20.24 0.59
N LEU A 15 6.96 -19.02 0.77
CA LEU A 15 8.18 -18.57 0.11
C LEU A 15 9.40 -19.43 0.44
N ASP A 16 9.53 -19.88 1.69
CA ASP A 16 10.68 -20.68 2.11
C ASP A 16 10.62 -22.10 1.54
N ASP A 17 9.43 -22.71 1.46
CA ASP A 17 9.23 -23.98 0.75
C ASP A 17 9.64 -23.85 -0.73
N LEU A 18 9.22 -22.76 -1.39
CA LEU A 18 9.57 -22.52 -2.79
C LEU A 18 11.09 -22.38 -2.98
N LYS A 19 11.78 -21.68 -2.09
CA LYS A 19 13.25 -21.56 -2.11
C LYS A 19 13.93 -22.91 -1.93
N GLU A 20 13.49 -23.69 -0.94
CA GLU A 20 14.08 -24.99 -0.60
C GLU A 20 13.91 -26.01 -1.73
N ILE A 21 12.70 -26.12 -2.28
CA ILE A 21 12.40 -27.06 -3.36
C ILE A 21 13.16 -26.68 -4.65
N GLY A 22 13.54 -25.41 -4.81
CA GLY A 22 14.34 -24.94 -5.94
C GLY A 22 13.56 -24.87 -7.26
N ILE A 23 12.22 -24.96 -7.21
CA ILE A 23 11.38 -24.77 -8.40
C ILE A 23 11.45 -23.29 -8.81
N PRO A 24 11.79 -22.97 -10.07
CA PRO A 24 11.69 -21.60 -10.55
C PRO A 24 10.25 -21.10 -10.43
N SER A 25 10.07 -20.02 -9.66
CA SER A 25 8.78 -19.39 -9.39
C SER A 25 8.79 -17.98 -9.93
N VAL A 26 7.88 -17.72 -10.87
CA VAL A 26 7.80 -16.46 -11.61
C VAL A 26 6.41 -15.87 -11.38
N TYR A 27 6.34 -14.55 -11.33
CA TYR A 27 5.09 -13.80 -11.22
C TYR A 27 4.38 -13.97 -9.88
N PHE A 28 4.71 -13.09 -8.94
CA PHE A 28 4.03 -12.95 -7.66
C PHE A 28 3.08 -11.75 -7.74
N ALA A 29 1.79 -11.97 -7.50
CA ALA A 29 0.77 -10.92 -7.44
C ALA A 29 0.74 -10.30 -6.03
N THR A 30 1.89 -9.76 -5.62
CA THR A 30 2.12 -8.91 -4.46
C THR A 30 3.45 -8.18 -4.63
N GLY A 31 3.56 -6.99 -4.04
CA GLY A 31 4.78 -6.21 -3.95
C GLY A 31 5.55 -6.42 -2.64
N THR A 32 5.29 -7.47 -1.86
CA THR A 32 5.94 -7.60 -0.55
C THR A 32 7.47 -7.56 -0.62
N GLY A 33 8.09 -6.83 0.32
CA GLY A 33 9.54 -6.65 0.36
C GLY A 33 10.31 -7.95 0.55
N ILE A 34 9.69 -9.00 1.12
CA ILE A 34 10.33 -10.31 1.35
C ILE A 34 10.74 -11.02 0.06
N LEU A 35 10.17 -10.63 -1.08
CA LEU A 35 10.51 -11.18 -2.40
C LEU A 35 11.79 -10.56 -2.98
N TYR A 36 12.22 -9.41 -2.46
CA TYR A 36 13.40 -8.71 -2.95
C TYR A 36 14.64 -9.08 -2.13
N ASN A 37 15.62 -9.67 -2.79
CA ASN A 37 16.94 -9.91 -2.24
C ASN A 37 18.01 -9.62 -3.31
N GLU A 38 18.72 -8.50 -3.16
CA GLU A 38 19.78 -8.10 -4.10
C GLU A 38 21.01 -9.02 -4.08
N ASN A 39 21.19 -9.79 -3.00
CA ASN A 39 22.29 -10.72 -2.80
C ASN A 39 21.81 -12.18 -2.83
N ALA A 40 20.77 -12.48 -3.62
CA ALA A 40 20.23 -13.83 -3.69
C ALA A 40 21.28 -14.85 -4.16
N THR A 41 21.49 -15.89 -3.36
CA THR A 41 22.35 -17.03 -3.69
C THR A 41 21.54 -18.33 -3.79
N LYS A 42 22.20 -19.42 -4.18
CA LYS A 42 21.57 -20.74 -4.33
C LYS A 42 20.80 -21.17 -3.09
N GLY A 43 19.49 -21.44 -3.25
CA GLY A 43 18.59 -21.85 -2.15
C GLY A 43 18.18 -20.72 -1.21
N GLN A 44 18.54 -19.46 -1.54
CA GLN A 44 18.22 -18.26 -0.76
C GLN A 44 17.42 -17.24 -1.57
N GLY A 45 16.76 -17.69 -2.64
CA GLY A 45 15.91 -16.85 -3.50
C GLY A 45 16.39 -16.74 -4.94
N ASP A 46 17.45 -17.43 -5.36
CA ASP A 46 17.93 -17.46 -6.76
C ASP A 46 16.92 -18.06 -7.75
N ASN A 47 15.89 -18.74 -7.24
CA ASN A 47 14.78 -19.29 -8.00
C ASN A 47 13.47 -18.48 -7.91
N ILE A 48 13.49 -17.31 -7.26
CA ILE A 48 12.32 -16.45 -7.03
C ILE A 48 12.44 -15.20 -7.90
N PHE A 49 11.51 -15.04 -8.85
CA PHE A 49 11.54 -13.96 -9.84
C PHE A 49 10.29 -13.07 -9.70
N PRO A 50 10.29 -12.09 -8.77
CA PRO A 50 9.22 -11.12 -8.66
C PRO A 50 9.24 -10.16 -9.84
N VAL A 51 8.06 -9.75 -10.29
CA VAL A 51 7.89 -8.83 -11.43
C VAL A 51 7.18 -7.54 -11.04
N GLN A 52 6.54 -7.51 -9.86
CA GLN A 52 5.80 -6.35 -9.39
C GLN A 52 6.74 -5.40 -8.64
N PRO A 53 6.49 -4.08 -8.69
CA PRO A 53 7.17 -3.13 -7.82
C PRO A 53 6.99 -3.54 -6.35
N VAL A 54 8.04 -3.41 -5.55
CA VAL A 54 7.95 -3.72 -4.13
C VAL A 54 7.33 -2.58 -3.33
N TYR A 55 6.45 -2.90 -2.37
CA TYR A 55 5.72 -1.97 -1.52
C TYR A 55 6.59 -0.93 -0.81
N PRO A 56 7.80 -1.26 -0.30
CA PRO A 56 8.66 -0.22 0.26
C PRO A 56 9.08 0.81 -0.79
N MET A 57 9.38 0.39 -2.03
CA MET A 57 9.71 1.31 -3.11
C MET A 57 8.48 2.09 -3.58
N GLU A 58 7.33 1.43 -3.67
CA GLU A 58 6.06 2.08 -4.01
C GLU A 58 5.71 3.17 -2.99
N GLY A 59 5.82 2.88 -1.68
CA GLY A 59 5.57 3.86 -0.63
C GLY A 59 6.48 5.09 -0.75
N ARG A 60 7.76 4.89 -1.14
CA ARG A 60 8.65 6.03 -1.41
C ARG A 60 8.14 6.86 -2.59
N ILE A 61 7.75 6.21 -3.68
CA ILE A 61 7.19 6.89 -4.86
C ILE A 61 5.92 7.67 -4.49
N MET A 62 5.04 7.11 -3.65
CA MET A 62 3.82 7.78 -3.19
C MET A 62 4.11 9.06 -2.42
N ALA A 63 5.09 9.04 -1.50
CA ALA A 63 5.47 10.25 -0.75
C ALA A 63 6.05 11.32 -1.68
N ALA A 64 6.95 10.92 -2.58
CA ALA A 64 7.53 11.83 -3.57
C ALA A 64 6.47 12.41 -4.51
N TRP A 65 5.49 11.60 -4.92
CA TRP A 65 4.36 12.03 -5.74
C TRP A 65 3.47 13.02 -4.99
N ALA A 66 3.08 12.71 -3.75
CA ALA A 66 2.24 13.61 -2.94
C ALA A 66 2.91 14.98 -2.74
N LYS A 67 4.23 15.00 -2.49
CA LYS A 67 5.01 16.24 -2.42
C LYS A 67 5.09 16.97 -3.76
N GLY A 68 5.38 16.23 -4.83
CA GLY A 68 5.61 16.80 -6.16
C GLY A 68 4.35 17.36 -6.81
N GLU A 69 3.27 16.58 -6.76
CA GLU A 69 2.00 16.87 -7.44
C GLU A 69 1.09 17.74 -6.57
N PHE A 70 0.79 17.28 -5.35
CA PHE A 70 -0.15 17.98 -4.46
C PHE A 70 0.50 19.05 -3.59
N LYS A 71 1.82 19.23 -3.69
CA LYS A 71 2.60 20.14 -2.82
C LYS A 71 2.40 19.83 -1.34
N ALA A 72 2.22 18.55 -1.01
CA ALA A 72 1.92 18.12 0.34
C ALA A 72 3.16 18.25 1.25
N ASP A 73 3.07 19.10 2.26
CA ASP A 73 4.04 19.22 3.35
C ASP A 73 3.63 18.37 4.55
N LYS A 74 2.34 18.00 4.63
CA LYS A 74 1.80 17.04 5.60
C LYS A 74 0.99 15.96 4.90
N ILE A 75 1.40 14.70 5.06
CA ILE A 75 0.77 13.52 4.44
C ILE A 75 0.07 12.70 5.53
N GLY A 76 -1.23 12.45 5.34
CA GLY A 76 -1.99 11.50 6.15
C GLY A 76 -1.92 10.11 5.54
N VAL A 77 -1.66 9.07 6.32
CA VAL A 77 -1.59 7.68 5.83
C VAL A 77 -2.58 6.83 6.61
N ILE A 78 -3.48 6.13 5.91
CA ILE A 78 -4.31 5.08 6.52
C ILE A 78 -3.81 3.75 5.95
N TYR A 79 -3.25 2.89 6.81
CA TYR A 79 -2.64 1.64 6.38
C TYR A 79 -3.26 0.41 7.04
N THR A 80 -3.29 -0.72 6.33
CA THR A 80 -3.70 -2.00 6.90
C THR A 80 -2.59 -2.58 7.77
N ASN A 81 -2.93 -3.13 8.94
CA ASN A 81 -1.99 -3.76 9.85
C ASN A 81 -1.61 -5.20 9.40
N ASP A 82 -1.25 -5.32 8.13
CA ASP A 82 -0.64 -6.49 7.49
C ASP A 82 0.71 -6.10 6.88
N ASP A 83 1.43 -7.08 6.35
CA ASP A 83 2.78 -6.86 5.82
C ASP A 83 2.78 -5.87 4.65
N ALA A 84 1.72 -5.88 3.81
CA ALA A 84 1.60 -4.94 2.70
C ALA A 84 1.46 -3.49 3.18
N GLY A 85 0.52 -3.21 4.09
CA GLY A 85 0.33 -1.87 4.63
C GLY A 85 1.53 -1.37 5.41
N LYS A 86 2.20 -2.26 6.16
CA LYS A 86 3.45 -1.96 6.89
C LYS A 86 4.61 -1.61 5.97
N ASP A 87 4.80 -2.37 4.88
CA ASP A 87 5.84 -2.09 3.90
C ASP A 87 5.61 -0.74 3.20
N LEU A 88 4.35 -0.45 2.83
CA LEU A 88 3.95 0.82 2.21
C LEU A 88 4.22 2.01 3.14
N VAL A 89 3.71 1.99 4.38
CA VAL A 89 3.89 3.12 5.32
C VAL A 89 5.36 3.33 5.65
N LYS A 90 6.14 2.26 5.83
CA LYS A 90 7.59 2.36 6.03
C LYS A 90 8.30 3.03 4.86
N GLY A 91 7.91 2.70 3.63
CA GLY A 91 8.43 3.35 2.42
C GLY A 91 8.10 4.85 2.38
N ILE A 92 6.86 5.20 2.71
CA ILE A 92 6.38 6.59 2.77
C ILE A 92 7.19 7.40 3.79
N GLU A 93 7.30 6.89 5.02
CA GLU A 93 8.04 7.54 6.11
C GLU A 93 9.54 7.71 5.76
N THR A 94 10.13 6.69 5.12
CA THR A 94 11.53 6.72 4.70
C THR A 94 11.77 7.85 3.69
N GLU A 95 10.92 7.96 2.67
CA GLU A 95 11.10 8.99 1.65
C GLU A 95 10.74 10.39 2.16
N ALA A 96 9.70 10.53 2.98
CA ALA A 96 9.37 11.80 3.62
C ALA A 96 10.57 12.34 4.44
N LYS A 97 11.25 11.45 5.18
CA LYS A 97 12.48 11.79 5.91
C LYS A 97 13.62 12.20 4.98
N ASN A 98 13.80 11.49 3.86
CA ASN A 98 14.86 11.78 2.89
C ASN A 98 14.67 13.12 2.18
N MET A 99 13.42 13.45 1.80
CA MET A 99 13.09 14.73 1.18
C MET A 99 13.22 15.90 2.17
N GLY A 100 12.89 15.66 3.45
CA GLY A 100 12.80 16.70 4.46
C GLY A 100 11.60 17.62 4.25
N GLY A 101 11.13 18.26 5.33
CA GLY A 101 9.97 19.16 5.25
C GLY A 101 8.68 18.48 4.80
N VAL A 102 8.54 17.19 5.09
CA VAL A 102 7.30 16.41 4.92
C VAL A 102 6.99 15.71 6.24
N GLU A 103 5.89 16.10 6.86
CA GLU A 103 5.35 15.45 8.05
C GLU A 103 4.44 14.29 7.64
N VAL A 104 4.58 13.13 8.28
CA VAL A 104 3.72 11.97 8.04
C VAL A 104 2.93 11.66 9.30
N ILE A 105 1.61 11.55 9.16
CA ILE A 105 0.70 11.16 10.23
C ILE A 105 0.00 9.89 9.79
N SER A 106 0.23 8.79 10.49
CA SER A 106 -0.28 7.47 10.11
C SER A 106 -1.30 6.92 11.11
N GLU A 107 -2.39 6.34 10.61
CA GLU A 107 -3.33 5.55 11.39
C GLU A 107 -3.47 4.16 10.81
N GLN A 108 -3.54 3.17 11.70
CA GLN A 108 -3.67 1.77 11.32
C GLN A 108 -5.13 1.29 11.36
N VAL A 109 -5.47 0.37 10.47
CA VAL A 109 -6.74 -0.38 10.49
C VAL A 109 -6.47 -1.88 10.33
N ALA A 110 -7.37 -2.72 10.82
CA ALA A 110 -7.23 -4.16 10.61
C ALA A 110 -7.52 -4.53 9.13
N PRO A 111 -6.83 -5.54 8.56
CA PRO A 111 -7.22 -6.12 7.27
C PRO A 111 -8.66 -6.63 7.32
N GLY A 112 -9.50 -6.25 6.36
CA GLY A 112 -10.93 -6.60 6.33
C GLY A 112 -11.79 -5.86 7.36
N ALA A 113 -11.30 -4.79 8.00
CA ALA A 113 -12.10 -4.00 8.93
C ALA A 113 -13.34 -3.40 8.26
N GLU A 114 -14.51 -3.59 8.88
CA GLU A 114 -15.76 -2.97 8.46
C GLU A 114 -15.86 -1.51 8.96
N ASP A 115 -15.37 -1.24 10.18
CA ASP A 115 -15.33 0.09 10.76
C ASP A 115 -13.90 0.66 10.73
N VAL A 116 -13.74 1.73 9.96
CA VAL A 116 -12.50 2.50 9.81
C VAL A 116 -12.68 3.97 10.21
N SER A 117 -13.83 4.32 10.79
CA SER A 117 -14.27 5.70 11.03
C SER A 117 -13.34 6.48 11.95
N ALA A 118 -12.77 5.84 12.98
CA ALA A 118 -11.85 6.48 13.92
C ALA A 118 -10.52 6.86 13.27
N ALA A 119 -9.95 5.99 12.44
CA ALA A 119 -8.71 6.26 11.70
C ALA A 119 -8.92 7.42 10.71
N VAL A 120 -10.02 7.38 9.96
CA VAL A 120 -10.40 8.47 9.03
C VAL A 120 -10.58 9.79 9.78
N THR A 121 -11.29 9.79 10.91
CA THR A 121 -11.54 11.00 11.71
C THR A 121 -10.24 11.65 12.14
N LYS A 122 -9.29 10.85 12.66
CA LYS A 122 -8.00 11.38 13.12
C LYS A 122 -7.18 11.96 11.98
N ILE A 123 -7.09 11.26 10.84
CA ILE A 123 -6.36 11.76 9.67
C ILE A 123 -6.97 13.06 9.14
N LYS A 124 -8.30 13.16 9.09
CA LYS A 124 -8.99 14.39 8.69
C LYS A 124 -8.72 15.54 9.67
N ASN A 125 -8.80 15.27 10.97
CA ASN A 125 -8.56 16.28 12.01
C ASN A 125 -7.11 16.74 12.09
N ALA A 126 -6.17 15.97 11.52
CA ALA A 126 -4.78 16.34 11.42
C ALA A 126 -4.49 17.45 10.38
N ASP A 127 -5.50 17.81 9.58
CA ASP A 127 -5.44 18.81 8.49
C ASP A 127 -4.24 18.58 7.56
N VAL A 128 -4.17 17.36 7.02
CA VAL A 128 -3.15 16.96 6.05
C VAL A 128 -3.43 17.60 4.68
N ASP A 129 -2.40 17.67 3.83
CA ASP A 129 -2.51 18.21 2.47
C ASP A 129 -2.92 17.14 1.46
N ALA A 130 -2.50 15.90 1.69
CA ALA A 130 -2.86 14.74 0.89
C ALA A 130 -2.99 13.49 1.76
N ILE A 131 -3.78 12.53 1.30
CA ILE A 131 -4.02 11.26 1.99
C ILE A 131 -3.47 10.09 1.15
N VAL A 132 -2.80 9.15 1.80
CA VAL A 132 -2.40 7.88 1.20
C VAL A 132 -3.19 6.75 1.83
N ILE A 133 -3.96 6.04 1.02
CA ILE A 133 -4.65 4.81 1.41
C ILE A 133 -3.71 3.64 1.12
N ALA A 134 -2.86 3.32 2.10
CA ALA A 134 -1.89 2.23 2.08
C ALA A 134 -2.51 0.91 2.58
N GLY A 135 -3.64 0.52 1.97
CA GLY A 135 -4.39 -0.67 2.35
C GLY A 135 -4.64 -1.62 1.18
N ILE A 136 -4.74 -2.91 1.48
CA ILE A 136 -5.09 -3.96 0.50
C ILE A 136 -6.53 -3.85 -0.01
N GLN A 137 -6.83 -4.50 -1.15
CA GLN A 137 -8.13 -4.49 -1.83
C GLN A 137 -9.32 -4.81 -0.91
N GLY A 138 -9.14 -5.68 0.09
CA GLY A 138 -10.20 -6.06 1.02
C GLY A 138 -10.67 -4.95 1.97
N THR A 139 -9.83 -3.94 2.21
CA THR A 139 -10.11 -2.82 3.14
C THR A 139 -10.18 -1.46 2.42
N PHE A 140 -9.54 -1.35 1.23
CA PHE A 140 -9.50 -0.10 0.47
C PHE A 140 -10.88 0.55 0.26
N PRO A 141 -11.93 -0.17 -0.18
CA PRO A 141 -13.23 0.45 -0.40
C PRO A 141 -13.83 1.08 0.85
N GLN A 142 -13.66 0.46 2.01
CA GLN A 142 -14.18 0.93 3.29
C GLN A 142 -13.52 2.26 3.67
N ILE A 143 -12.20 2.36 3.49
CA ILE A 143 -11.44 3.60 3.79
C ILE A 143 -11.87 4.73 2.83
N ALA A 144 -11.91 4.46 1.52
CA ALA A 144 -12.26 5.46 0.52
C ALA A 144 -13.70 5.99 0.71
N LYS A 145 -14.65 5.10 1.00
CA LYS A 145 -16.04 5.47 1.27
C LYS A 145 -16.20 6.24 2.56
N GLU A 146 -15.49 5.84 3.62
CA GLU A 146 -15.59 6.54 4.90
C GLU A 146 -14.95 7.93 4.83
N LEU A 147 -13.84 8.11 4.08
CA LEU A 147 -13.31 9.44 3.73
C LEU A 147 -14.37 10.31 3.05
N ALA A 148 -15.03 9.77 2.02
CA ALA A 148 -16.09 10.45 1.29
C ALA A 148 -17.32 10.78 2.16
N LYS A 149 -17.73 9.86 3.04
CA LYS A 149 -18.86 10.02 3.96
C LYS A 149 -18.58 11.08 5.01
N GLN A 150 -17.35 11.16 5.50
CA GLN A 150 -16.94 12.19 6.44
C GLN A 150 -16.59 13.53 5.74
N GLY A 151 -16.76 13.66 4.43
CA GLY A 151 -16.56 14.90 3.69
C GLY A 151 -15.08 15.28 3.53
N ASN A 152 -14.21 14.30 3.26
CA ASN A 152 -12.86 14.60 2.81
C ASN A 152 -12.87 15.38 1.49
N THR A 153 -11.99 16.38 1.39
CA THR A 153 -11.77 17.18 0.18
C THR A 153 -10.29 17.20 -0.25
N LYS A 154 -9.39 16.60 0.54
CA LYS A 154 -7.97 16.52 0.23
C LYS A 154 -7.73 15.41 -0.80
N PRO A 155 -6.81 15.57 -1.76
CA PRO A 155 -6.50 14.53 -2.73
C PRO A 155 -6.04 13.25 -2.04
N ALA A 156 -6.41 12.09 -2.61
CA ALA A 156 -6.06 10.79 -2.08
C ALA A 156 -5.40 9.89 -3.14
N ILE A 157 -4.30 9.23 -2.77
CA ILE A 157 -3.65 8.21 -3.60
C ILE A 157 -3.71 6.85 -2.93
N THR A 158 -3.63 5.78 -3.71
CA THR A 158 -3.63 4.40 -3.21
C THR A 158 -2.66 3.52 -3.97
N THR A 159 -2.40 2.33 -3.43
CA THR A 159 -1.47 1.35 -4.01
C THR A 159 -1.97 0.75 -5.32
N TYR A 160 -1.04 0.39 -6.21
CA TYR A 160 -1.32 -0.20 -7.53
C TYR A 160 -2.23 -1.43 -7.44
N VAL A 161 -2.22 -2.17 -6.33
CA VAL A 161 -3.09 -3.33 -6.14
C VAL A 161 -4.57 -2.97 -6.11
N ASN A 162 -4.90 -1.70 -5.86
CA ASN A 162 -6.28 -1.20 -5.87
C ASN A 162 -6.67 -0.60 -7.23
N VAL A 163 -5.76 -0.55 -8.22
CA VAL A 163 -5.98 0.09 -9.52
C VAL A 163 -6.53 -0.93 -10.52
N ASP A 164 -7.69 -1.49 -10.19
CA ASP A 164 -8.45 -2.39 -11.05
C ASP A 164 -9.92 -1.97 -11.15
N LYS A 165 -10.61 -2.50 -12.17
CA LYS A 165 -12.00 -2.12 -12.47
C LYS A 165 -12.94 -2.40 -11.29
N THR A 166 -12.77 -3.52 -10.59
CA THR A 166 -13.64 -3.91 -9.48
C THR A 166 -13.47 -2.94 -8.32
N MET A 167 -12.25 -2.55 -7.98
CA MET A 167 -12.00 -1.56 -6.92
C MET A 167 -12.52 -0.18 -7.29
N VAL A 168 -12.31 0.26 -8.53
CA VAL A 168 -12.87 1.53 -9.03
C VAL A 168 -14.39 1.53 -8.96
N GLU A 169 -15.05 0.47 -9.44
CA GLU A 169 -16.51 0.33 -9.37
C GLU A 169 -17.03 0.28 -7.92
N ALA A 170 -16.25 -0.29 -7.00
CA ALA A 170 -16.62 -0.37 -5.60
C ALA A 170 -16.71 1.00 -4.92
N VAL A 171 -15.91 2.00 -5.35
CA VAL A 171 -15.81 3.30 -4.65
C VAL A 171 -16.31 4.50 -5.44
N LYS A 172 -16.41 4.40 -6.78
CA LYS A 172 -16.67 5.57 -7.65
C LYS A 172 -17.92 6.36 -7.28
N ALA A 173 -19.02 5.70 -6.91
CA ALA A 173 -20.28 6.37 -6.61
C ALA A 173 -20.21 7.20 -5.33
N ASP A 174 -19.36 6.77 -4.38
CA ASP A 174 -19.19 7.42 -3.10
C ASP A 174 -18.18 8.58 -3.18
N VAL A 175 -17.12 8.42 -3.99
CA VAL A 175 -15.98 9.34 -4.08
C VAL A 175 -16.17 10.44 -5.15
N ALA A 176 -16.85 10.14 -6.26
CA ALA A 176 -16.95 11.06 -7.38
C ALA A 176 -17.49 12.44 -6.97
N GLY A 177 -16.74 13.48 -7.32
CA GLY A 177 -17.09 14.87 -7.03
C GLY A 177 -16.82 15.33 -5.59
N LYS A 178 -16.16 14.51 -4.75
CA LYS A 178 -15.80 14.89 -3.37
C LYS A 178 -14.32 15.19 -3.20
N PHE A 179 -13.45 14.33 -3.73
CA PHE A 179 -12.01 14.51 -3.77
C PHE A 179 -11.44 13.77 -4.98
N ASP A 180 -10.25 14.20 -5.39
CA ASP A 180 -9.47 13.59 -6.46
C ASP A 180 -8.65 12.39 -5.95
#